data_AF-G4HLW6-F1
#
_entry.id   AF-G4HLW6-F1
#
_cell.length_a   1.000
_cell.length_b   1.000
_cell.length_c   1.000
_cell.angle_alpha   90.00
_cell.angle_beta   90.00
_cell.angle_gamma   90.00
#
_symmetry.space_group_name_H-M   'P 1'
#
loop_
_entity.id
_entity.type
_entity.pdbx_description
1 polymer ?
#
loop_
_entity_poly.entity_id
_entity_poly.type
_entity_poly.pdbx_seq_one_letter_code
_entity_poly.pdbx_strand_id
1 'polypeptide(L)' 'MRTENQIKSKLNELTMQKKLLHARIAQLDESSPQRAALVQQEARLDDMMIMLEWVLNEPEGSYHM' A
#
# COMPACT_ATOMS: atom_id res chain seq x y z
N MET A 1 9.24 -16.44 6.47
CA MET A 1 9.16 -15.24 5.61
C MET A 1 8.05 -15.45 4.58
N ARG A 2 7.32 -14.39 4.20
CA ARG A 2 6.43 -14.47 3.03
C ARG A 2 7.31 -14.65 1.80
N THR A 3 6.90 -15.46 0.83
CA THR A 3 7.66 -15.60 -0.42
C THR A 3 7.53 -14.34 -1.27
N GLU A 4 8.48 -14.10 -2.17
CA GLU A 4 8.45 -13.00 -3.14
C GLU A 4 7.09 -12.89 -3.85
N ASN A 5 6.53 -14.03 -4.27
CA ASN A 5 5.21 -14.11 -4.90
C ASN A 5 4.08 -13.66 -3.96
N GLN A 6 4.16 -13.93 -2.67
CA GLN A 6 3.17 -13.46 -1.68
C GLN A 6 3.26 -11.95 -1.47
N ILE A 7 4.47 -11.38 -1.50
CA ILE A 7 4.70 -9.93 -1.41
C ILE A 7 4.14 -9.23 -2.66
N LYS A 8 4.44 -9.74 -3.86
CA LYS A 8 3.93 -9.22 -5.14
C LYS A 8 2.39 -9.29 -5.22
N SER A 9 1.80 -10.42 -4.85
CA SER A 9 0.33 -10.54 -4.78
C SER A 9 -0.26 -9.53 -3.79
N LYS A 10 0.39 -9.32 -2.65
CA LYS A 10 -0.09 -8.35 -1.66
C LYS A 10 0.01 -6.90 -2.17
N LEU A 11 1.10 -6.55 -2.85
CA LEU A 11 1.26 -5.23 -3.47
C LEU A 11 0.18 -4.96 -4.52
N ASN A 12 -0.18 -5.96 -5.34
CA ASN A 12 -1.26 -5.84 -6.31
C ASN A 12 -2.62 -5.60 -5.63
N GLU A 13 -2.93 -6.31 -4.54
CA GLU A 13 -4.14 -6.07 -3.75
C GLU A 13 -4.19 -4.64 -3.20
N LEU A 14 -3.10 -4.18 -2.58
CA LEU A 14 -3.02 -2.84 -2.00
C LEU A 14 -3.15 -1.75 -3.08
N THR A 15 -2.57 -1.98 -4.26
CA THR A 15 -2.69 -1.09 -5.41
C THR A 15 -4.15 -0.96 -5.87
N MET A 16 -4.88 -2.08 -5.95
CA MET A 16 -6.30 -2.07 -6.30
C MET A 16 -7.15 -1.36 -5.24
N GLN A 17 -6.84 -1.56 -3.96
CA GLN A 17 -7.49 -0.84 -2.86
C GLN A 17 -7.25 0.66 -2.94
N LYS A 18 -6.00 1.09 -3.18
CA LYS A 18 -5.64 2.50 -3.36
C LYS A 18 -6.39 3.13 -4.53
N LYS A 19 -6.49 2.44 -5.67
CA LYS A 19 -7.25 2.92 -6.83
C LYS A 19 -8.73 3.15 -6.51
N LEU A 20 -9.36 2.22 -5.81
CA LEU A 20 -10.76 2.37 -5.36
C LEU A 20 -10.93 3.52 -4.37
N LEU A 21 -9.97 3.69 -3.47
CA LEU A 21 -9.96 4.77 -2.48
C LEU A 21 -9.83 6.14 -3.17
N HIS A 22 -8.92 6.29 -4.13
CA HIS A 22 -8.78 7.49 -4.95
C HIS A 22 -10.07 7.85 -5.67
N ALA A 23 -10.72 6.86 -6.30
CA ALA A 23 -11.97 7.09 -7.00
C ALA A 23 -13.07 7.61 -6.06
N ARG A 24 -13.09 7.16 -4.79
CA ARG A 24 -14.00 7.69 -3.76
C ARG A 24 -13.61 9.08 -3.30
N ILE A 25 -12.32 9.34 -3.05
CA ILE A 25 -11.81 10.67 -2.67
C ILE A 25 -12.14 11.72 -3.74
N ALA A 26 -12.02 11.37 -5.01
CA ALA A 26 -12.31 12.25 -6.14
C ALA A 26 -13.79 12.64 -6.27
N GLN A 27 -14.70 11.89 -5.63
CA GLN A 27 -16.14 12.18 -5.61
C GLN A 27 -16.55 13.05 -4.41
N LEU A 28 -15.64 13.34 -3.49
CA LEU A 28 -15.91 14.10 -2.28
C LEU A 28 -15.34 15.51 -2.37
N ASP A 29 -16.06 16.45 -1.75
CA ASP A 29 -15.59 17.82 -1.60
C ASP A 29 -14.32 17.88 -0.74
N GLU A 30 -13.44 18.84 -1.04
CA GLU A 30 -12.17 18.99 -0.34
C GLU A 30 -12.32 19.26 1.16
N SER A 31 -13.39 19.95 1.55
CA SER A 31 -13.71 20.28 2.94
C SER A 31 -14.43 19.15 3.68
N SER A 32 -14.79 18.06 3.00
CA SER A 32 -15.52 16.95 3.60
C SER A 32 -14.66 16.22 4.65
N PRO A 33 -15.14 16.07 5.90
CA PRO A 33 -14.48 15.25 6.91
C PRO A 33 -14.27 13.79 6.45
N GLN A 34 -15.18 13.29 5.59
CA GLN A 34 -15.07 11.96 5.01
C GLN A 34 -13.89 11.86 4.04
N ARG A 35 -13.62 12.92 3.25
CA ARG A 35 -12.46 12.97 2.37
C ARG A 35 -11.17 12.94 3.18
N ALA A 36 -11.09 13.76 4.24
CA ALA A 36 -9.93 13.77 5.14
C ALA A 36 -9.66 12.37 5.73
N ALA A 37 -10.70 11.66 6.19
CA ALA A 37 -10.56 10.30 6.71
C ALA A 37 -10.08 9.30 5.65
N LEU A 38 -10.53 9.43 4.40
CA LEU A 38 -10.09 8.57 3.29
C LEU A 38 -8.66 8.89 2.84
N VAL A 39 -8.25 10.16 2.77
CA VAL A 39 -6.86 10.55 2.48
C VAL A 39 -5.91 9.96 3.53
N GLN A 40 -6.30 9.95 4.81
CA GLN A 40 -5.52 9.29 5.87
C GLN A 40 -5.46 7.76 5.71
N GLN A 41 -6.50 7.14 5.14
CA GLN A 41 -6.44 5.71 4.79
C GLN A 41 -5.49 5.46 3.61
N GLU A 42 -5.46 6.37 2.64
CA GLU A 42 -4.56 6.31 1.48
C GLU A 42 -3.10 6.32 1.92
N ALA A 43 -2.74 7.27 2.80
CA ALA A 43 -1.38 7.38 3.34
C ALA A 43 -0.93 6.09 4.04
N ARG A 44 -1.82 5.46 4.82
CA ARG A 44 -1.51 4.18 5.46
C ARG A 44 -1.29 3.04 4.46
N LEU A 45 -2.03 3.01 3.35
CA LEU A 45 -1.80 2.02 2.30
C LEU A 45 -0.44 2.25 1.64
N ASP A 46 -0.07 3.51 1.41
CA ASP A 46 1.24 3.85 0.86
C ASP A 46 2.39 3.43 1.77
N ASP A 47 2.30 3.68 3.07
CA ASP A 47 3.29 3.22 4.03
C ASP A 47 3.45 1.68 4.00
N MET A 48 2.32 0.95 3.92
CA MET A 48 2.34 -0.51 3.82
C MET A 48 2.96 -1.00 2.50
N MET A 49 2.67 -0.32 1.39
CA MET A 49 3.23 -0.65 0.07
C MET A 49 4.73 -0.41 0.05
N ILE A 50 5.20 0.74 0.56
CA ILE A 50 6.62 1.07 0.70
C ILE A 50 7.34 -0.04 1.46
N MET A 51 6.83 -0.45 2.63
CA MET A 51 7.46 -1.52 3.42
C MET A 51 7.56 -2.86 2.67
N LEU A 52 6.55 -3.22 1.89
CA LEU A 52 6.58 -4.44 1.08
C LEU A 52 7.54 -4.33 -0.10
N GLU A 53 7.65 -3.16 -0.71
CA GLU A 53 8.65 -2.87 -1.75
C GLU A 53 10.07 -2.92 -1.19
N TRP A 54 10.30 -2.43 0.03
CA TRP A 54 11.59 -2.58 0.72
C TRP A 54 11.96 -4.05 0.91
N VAL A 55 11.04 -4.88 1.41
CA VAL A 55 11.30 -6.32 1.58
C VAL A 55 11.53 -7.02 0.24
N LEU A 56 10.85 -6.59 -0.81
CA LEU A 56 11.01 -7.16 -2.15
C LEU A 56 12.37 -6.84 -2.77
N ASN A 57 12.91 -5.65 -2.47
CA ASN A 57 14.17 -5.16 -3.02
C ASN A 57 15.35 -5.26 -2.01
N GLU A 58 15.13 -5.88 -0.85
CA GLU A 58 16.18 -6.11 0.13
C GLU A 58 17.27 -6.98 -0.53
N PRO A 59 18.56 -6.59 -0.48
CA PRO A 59 19.62 -7.42 -1.03
C PRO A 59 19.60 -8.78 -0.32
N GLU A 60 19.61 -9.87 -1.10
CA GLU A 60 19.73 -11.24 -0.56
C GLU A 60 21.11 -11.45 0.08
N GLY A 61 21.29 -10.89 1.28
CA GLY A 61 22.48 -10.98 2.11
C GLY A 61 22.30 -12.08 3.15
N SER A 62 22.73 -13.29 2.80
CA SER A 62 23.09 -14.44 3.65
C SER A 62 22.86 -14.33 5.17
N TYR A 63 21.78 -14.95 5.65
CA TYR A 63 21.78 -15.64 6.95
C TYR A 63 21.12 -17.03 6.80
N HIS A 64 21.76 -17.86 5.99
CA HIS A 64 21.78 -19.30 6.23
C HIS A 64 23.23 -19.63 6.59
N MET A 65 23.58 -19.48 7.87
CA MET A 65 24.69 -20.21 8.50
C MET A 65 24.11 -21.46 9.15
#